data_AF-A0A6P0TAL4-F1
#
_entry.id   AF-A0A6P0TAL4-F1
#
_cell.length_a   1.000
_cell.length_b   1.000
_cell.length_c   1.000
_cell.angle_alpha   90.00
_cell.angle_beta   90.00
_cell.angle_gamma   90.00
#
_symmetry.space_group_name_H-M   'P 1'
#
loop_
_entity.id
_entity.type
_entity.pdbx_description
1 polymer ?
#
loop_
_entity_poly.entity_id
_entity_poly.type
_entity_poly.pdbx_seq_one_letter_code
_entity_poly.pdbx_strand_id
1 'polypeptide(L)'
;MIDDLSDAYLDLLVPWDLPTDLTLSDHEKAMVINALTQLLNTIQQQKIDAESMAQPDFASSIIFIEQAISKLGKGHQSTPDIPKEKIALKQSEITDYDRYFNIQHVESDTPAICIVRSLLFTYWQFLYLCQQNPNLDPNHVTQQTQGFEAIAHLLIRTFNLNNPEF
;
A
#
# COMPACT_ATOMS: atom_id res chain seq x y z
N MET A 1 -9.50 -13.40 -9.86
CA MET A 1 -9.12 -13.84 -8.51
C MET A 1 -7.61 -13.96 -8.52
N ILE A 2 -6.90 -13.02 -7.89
CA ILE A 2 -5.44 -13.10 -7.80
C ILE A 2 -5.15 -14.16 -6.72
N ASP A 3 -4.69 -15.35 -7.13
CA ASP A 3 -4.30 -16.46 -6.22
C ASP A 3 -3.16 -16.07 -5.24
N ASP A 4 -2.54 -14.90 -5.43
CA ASP A 4 -1.43 -14.35 -4.64
C ASP A 4 -1.87 -13.55 -3.39
N LEU A 5 -3.18 -13.41 -3.13
CA LEU A 5 -3.71 -12.60 -2.01
C LEU A 5 -4.18 -13.43 -0.80
N SER A 6 -4.32 -14.76 -0.94
CA SER A 6 -4.74 -15.65 0.15
C SER A 6 -3.67 -15.82 1.23
N ASP A 7 -2.40 -15.54 0.89
CA ASP A 7 -1.25 -15.45 1.80
C ASP A 7 -0.65 -14.04 1.74
N ALA A 8 -1.49 -12.99 1.79
CA ALA A 8 -1.03 -11.61 1.69
C ALA A 8 -0.22 -11.19 2.92
N TYR A 9 1.11 -11.28 2.82
CA TYR A 9 2.03 -10.65 3.76
C TYR A 9 2.18 -9.16 3.42
N LEU A 10 2.32 -8.33 4.45
CA LEU A 10 2.75 -6.94 4.29
C LEU A 10 4.27 -6.90 4.22
N ASP A 11 4.80 -6.37 3.13
CA ASP A 11 6.23 -6.17 2.94
C ASP A 11 6.70 -4.98 3.78
N LEU A 12 7.46 -5.26 4.85
CA LEU A 12 8.04 -4.24 5.71
C LEU A 12 9.50 -4.03 5.32
N LEU A 13 9.79 -2.89 4.70
CA LEU A 13 11.17 -2.51 4.41
C LEU A 13 11.97 -2.37 5.70
N VAL A 14 13.14 -2.99 5.73
CA VAL A 14 14.04 -2.85 6.87
C VAL A 14 14.55 -1.42 7.03
N PRO A 15 14.63 -0.88 8.26
CA PRO A 15 14.89 0.55 8.46
C PRO A 15 16.37 0.93 8.38
N TRP A 16 17.31 -0.02 8.45
CA TRP A 16 18.74 0.29 8.59
C TRP A 16 19.42 0.78 7.32
N ASP A 17 18.87 0.46 6.15
CA ASP A 17 19.45 0.79 4.84
C ASP A 17 18.44 1.54 3.95
N LEU A 18 17.45 2.19 4.56
CA LEU A 18 16.53 3.05 3.82
C LEU A 18 17.31 4.26 3.27
N PRO A 19 17.25 4.51 1.96
CA PRO A 19 17.97 5.62 1.36
C PRO A 19 17.42 6.95 1.87
N THR A 20 18.32 7.87 2.21
CA THR A 20 17.93 9.26 2.55
C THR A 20 17.44 10.03 1.33
N ASP A 21 17.92 9.65 0.14
CA ASP A 21 17.50 10.18 -1.15
C ASP A 21 17.15 9.03 -2.10
N LEU A 22 15.94 9.05 -2.65
CA LEU A 22 15.50 8.01 -3.59
C LEU A 22 15.39 8.57 -5.00
N THR A 23 16.26 8.09 -5.90
CA THR A 23 16.19 8.42 -7.34
C THR A 23 15.55 7.27 -8.09
N LEU A 24 14.37 7.52 -8.65
CA LEU A 24 13.61 6.54 -9.43
C LEU A 24 14.03 6.59 -10.90
N SER A 25 14.16 5.43 -11.54
CA SER A 25 14.21 5.33 -12.98
C SER A 25 12.88 5.78 -13.60
N ASP A 26 12.90 6.18 -14.88
CA ASP A 26 11.67 6.61 -15.56
C ASP A 26 10.62 5.50 -15.64
N HIS A 27 11.06 4.24 -15.70
CA HIS A 27 10.17 3.09 -15.64
C HIS A 27 9.49 2.99 -14.27
N GLU A 28 10.24 3.04 -13.17
CA GLU A 28 9.68 3.00 -11.82
C GLU A 28 8.74 4.19 -11.56
N LYS A 29 9.12 5.40 -11.98
CA LYS A 29 8.25 6.58 -11.88
C LYS A 29 6.92 6.34 -12.57
N ALA A 30 6.93 5.82 -13.79
CA ALA A 30 5.70 5.55 -14.54
C ALA A 30 4.82 4.51 -13.82
N MET A 31 5.41 3.45 -13.28
CA MET A 31 4.70 2.42 -12.52
C MET A 31 4.07 2.97 -11.24
N VAL A 32 4.86 3.72 -10.45
CA VAL A 32 4.42 4.30 -9.18
C VAL A 32 3.35 5.37 -9.39
N ILE A 33 3.54 6.26 -10.38
CA ILE A 33 2.52 7.26 -10.74
C ILE A 33 1.22 6.57 -11.13
N ASN A 34 1.30 5.55 -11.99
CA ASN A 34 0.10 4.85 -12.44
C ASN A 34 -0.66 4.19 -11.28
N ALA A 35 0.07 3.57 -10.35
CA ALA A 35 -0.49 2.96 -9.14
C ALA A 35 -1.15 3.99 -8.20
N LEU A 36 -0.45 5.09 -7.90
CA LEU A 36 -0.97 6.14 -7.02
C LEU A 36 -2.16 6.88 -7.64
N THR A 37 -2.14 7.13 -8.95
CA THR A 37 -3.29 7.71 -9.66
C THR A 37 -4.50 6.78 -9.64
N GLN A 38 -4.32 5.47 -9.81
CA GLN A 38 -5.44 4.51 -9.68
C GLN A 38 -6.04 4.51 -8.26
N LEU A 39 -5.19 4.58 -7.23
CA LEU A 39 -5.65 4.72 -5.84
C LEU A 39 -6.48 6.00 -5.65
N LEU A 40 -5.93 7.15 -6.06
CA LEU A 40 -6.59 8.45 -5.92
C LEU A 40 -7.92 8.51 -6.68
N ASN A 41 -7.97 7.98 -7.90
CA ASN A 41 -9.21 7.92 -8.68
C ASN A 41 -10.26 7.02 -8.01
N THR A 42 -9.84 5.89 -7.43
CA THR A 42 -10.74 5.00 -6.69
C THR A 42 -11.31 5.71 -5.46
N ILE A 43 -10.48 6.42 -4.71
CA ILE A 43 -10.91 7.23 -3.56
C ILE A 43 -11.88 8.34 -4.00
N GLN A 44 -11.56 9.04 -5.08
CA GLN A 44 -12.41 10.12 -5.60
C GLN A 44 -13.79 9.60 -6.01
N GLN A 45 -13.87 8.43 -6.64
CA GLN A 45 -15.15 7.82 -6.99
C GLN A 45 -15.99 7.52 -5.74
N GLN A 46 -15.37 6.99 -4.67
CA GLN A 46 -16.08 6.73 -3.42
C GLN A 46 -16.63 8.00 -2.76
N LYS A 47 -15.89 9.10 -2.84
CA LYS A 47 -16.38 10.40 -2.36
C LYS A 47 -17.61 10.86 -3.15
N ILE A 48 -17.57 10.73 -4.47
CA ILE A 48 -18.70 11.07 -5.35
C ILE A 48 -19.94 10.23 -4.99
N ASP A 49 -19.76 8.93 -4.75
CA ASP A 49 -20.85 8.04 -4.37
C ASP A 49 -21.46 8.46 -3.01
N ALA A 50 -20.61 8.79 -2.03
CA ALA A 50 -21.03 9.24 -0.71
C ALA A 50 -21.80 10.57 -0.77
N GLU A 51 -21.33 11.55 -1.55
CA GLU A 51 -22.01 12.83 -1.78
C GLU A 51 -23.37 12.65 -2.47
N SER A 52 -23.47 11.66 -3.36
CA SER A 52 -24.70 11.32 -4.08
C SER A 52 -25.68 10.49 -3.24
N MET A 53 -25.37 10.23 -1.96
CA MET A 53 -26.09 9.31 -1.08
C MET A 53 -26.26 7.89 -1.67
N ALA A 54 -25.38 7.52 -2.60
CA ALA A 54 -25.31 6.18 -3.15
C ALA A 54 -24.54 5.27 -2.17
N GLN A 55 -24.85 3.97 -2.21
CA GLN A 55 -24.03 2.99 -1.48
C GLN A 55 -22.66 2.88 -2.18
N PRO A 56 -21.54 2.97 -1.45
CA PRO A 56 -20.21 2.84 -2.04
C PRO A 56 -20.04 1.48 -2.73
N ASP A 57 -19.56 1.47 -3.97
CA ASP A 57 -19.23 0.24 -4.67
C ASP A 57 -17.83 -0.26 -4.28
N PHE A 58 -17.76 -0.91 -3.12
CA PHE A 58 -16.53 -1.53 -2.65
C PHE A 58 -16.06 -2.66 -3.56
N ALA A 59 -16.96 -3.38 -4.23
CA ALA A 59 -16.60 -4.52 -5.08
C ALA A 59 -15.82 -4.06 -6.32
N SER A 60 -16.28 -3.02 -7.01
CA SER A 60 -15.53 -2.44 -8.13
C SER A 60 -14.23 -1.78 -7.65
N SER A 61 -14.26 -1.09 -6.51
CA SER A 61 -13.06 -0.49 -5.92
C SER A 61 -11.96 -1.53 -5.65
N ILE A 62 -12.34 -2.70 -5.10
CA ILE A 62 -11.43 -3.82 -4.86
C ILE A 62 -10.77 -4.29 -6.16
N ILE A 63 -11.56 -4.49 -7.23
CA ILE A 63 -11.04 -4.92 -8.53
C ILE A 63 -10.03 -3.92 -9.10
N PHE A 64 -10.30 -2.61 -8.98
CA PHE A 64 -9.37 -1.59 -9.48
C PHE A 64 -8.05 -1.59 -8.70
N ILE A 65 -8.10 -1.76 -7.38
CA ILE A 65 -6.89 -1.83 -6.56
C ILE A 65 -6.10 -3.13 -6.82
N GLU A 66 -6.78 -4.26 -7.02
CA GLU A 66 -6.12 -5.51 -7.44
C GLU A 66 -5.37 -5.35 -8.77
N GLN A 67 -5.97 -4.64 -9.74
CA GLN A 67 -5.31 -4.33 -11.00
C GLN A 67 -4.11 -3.39 -10.80
N ALA A 68 -4.21 -2.39 -9.93
CA ALA A 68 -3.09 -1.51 -9.59
C ALA A 68 -1.93 -2.30 -8.97
N ILE A 69 -2.21 -3.18 -8.02
CA ILE A 69 -1.23 -4.07 -7.37
C ILE A 69 -0.57 -4.99 -8.40
N SER A 70 -1.37 -5.58 -9.30
CA SER A 70 -0.86 -6.48 -10.33
C SER A 70 0.05 -5.77 -11.33
N LYS A 71 -0.32 -4.57 -11.78
CA LYS A 71 0.47 -3.77 -12.72
C LYS A 71 1.76 -3.23 -12.10
N LEU A 72 1.72 -2.88 -10.81
CA LEU A 72 2.88 -2.41 -10.07
C LEU A 72 3.92 -3.53 -9.85
N GLY A 73 3.49 -4.79 -9.77
CA GLY A 73 4.38 -5.91 -9.50
C GLY A 73 4.94 -5.91 -8.08
N LYS A 74 5.84 -6.85 -7.76
CA LYS A 74 6.45 -7.00 -6.42
C LYS A 74 7.72 -6.18 -6.20
N GLY A 75 8.25 -5.56 -7.27
CA GLY A 75 9.62 -5.04 -7.25
C GLY A 75 10.63 -6.18 -7.09
N HIS A 76 11.92 -5.86 -6.97
CA HIS A 76 12.92 -6.85 -6.60
C HIS A 76 13.16 -6.80 -5.08
N GLN A 77 13.03 -7.95 -4.43
CA GLN A 77 13.00 -8.10 -2.98
C GLN A 77 13.91 -9.26 -2.57
N SER A 78 14.60 -9.09 -1.45
CA SER A 78 15.40 -10.11 -0.79
C SER A 78 15.04 -10.24 0.69
N THR A 79 15.27 -11.43 1.25
CA THR A 79 15.19 -11.62 2.70
C THR A 79 16.36 -10.87 3.35
N PRO A 80 16.11 -9.97 4.31
CA PRO A 80 17.15 -9.17 4.91
C PRO A 80 18.07 -10.01 5.79
N ASP A 81 19.36 -9.70 5.79
CA ASP A 81 20.29 -10.22 6.80
C ASP A 81 20.17 -9.35 8.05
N ILE A 82 19.25 -9.73 8.94
CA ILE A 82 18.92 -8.94 10.12
C ILE A 82 20.11 -8.91 11.09
N PRO A 83 20.79 -7.76 11.28
CA PRO A 83 21.97 -7.72 12.12
C PRO A 83 21.56 -7.88 13.58
N LYS A 84 22.04 -8.93 14.24
CA LYS A 84 21.73 -9.24 15.67
C LYS A 84 22.08 -8.09 16.63
N GLU A 85 22.97 -7.20 16.21
CA GLU A 85 23.43 -6.04 16.98
C GLU A 85 22.47 -4.84 16.89
N LYS A 86 21.58 -4.81 15.89
CA LYS A 86 20.66 -3.70 15.63
C LYS A 86 19.26 -3.91 16.22
N ILE A 87 18.95 -5.09 16.78
CA ILE A 87 17.63 -5.40 17.35
C ILE A 87 17.75 -5.92 18.78
N ALA A 88 16.94 -5.37 19.69
CA ALA A 88 16.86 -5.82 21.08
C ALA A 88 16.06 -7.12 21.29
N LEU A 89 15.35 -7.59 20.25
CA LEU A 89 14.48 -8.77 20.27
C LEU A 89 15.23 -10.02 19.83
N LYS A 90 14.84 -11.17 20.37
CA LYS A 90 15.31 -12.48 19.90
C LYS A 90 14.68 -12.80 18.55
N GLN A 91 15.38 -13.60 17.74
CA GLN A 91 14.86 -14.03 16.44
C GLN A 91 13.49 -14.72 16.54
N SER A 92 13.25 -15.51 17.59
CA SER A 92 11.95 -16.15 17.83
C SER A 92 10.82 -15.15 18.06
N GLU A 93 11.09 -14.04 18.75
CA GLU A 93 10.10 -13.00 19.04
C GLU A 93 9.76 -12.23 17.75
N ILE A 94 10.75 -11.99 16.90
CA ILE A 94 10.55 -11.39 15.56
C ILE A 94 9.72 -12.33 14.68
N THR A 95 10.04 -13.62 14.63
CA THR A 95 9.28 -14.60 13.84
C THR A 95 7.84 -14.76 14.32
N ASP A 96 7.62 -14.75 15.64
CA ASP A 96 6.26 -14.83 16.19
C ASP A 96 5.46 -13.56 15.91
N TYR A 97 6.09 -12.38 15.96
CA TYR A 97 5.48 -11.11 15.56
C TYR A 97 5.10 -11.11 14.07
N ASP A 98 6.05 -11.47 13.20
CA ASP A 98 5.86 -11.52 11.75
C ASP A 98 4.72 -12.48 11.36
N ARG A 99 4.67 -13.67 12.00
CA ARG A 99 3.58 -14.63 11.81
C ARG A 99 2.25 -14.08 12.32
N TYR A 100 2.23 -13.42 13.48
CA TYR A 100 0.99 -12.92 14.06
C TYR A 100 0.36 -11.81 13.23
N PHE A 101 1.19 -10.90 12.69
CA PHE A 101 0.74 -9.76 11.91
C PHE A 101 0.75 -9.98 10.39
N ASN A 102 1.15 -11.17 9.93
CA ASN A 102 1.40 -11.46 8.51
C ASN A 102 2.31 -10.41 7.88
N ILE A 103 3.44 -10.13 8.52
CA ILE A 103 4.46 -9.20 8.03
C ILE A 103 5.65 -10.02 7.54
N GLN A 104 6.27 -9.56 6.47
CA GLN A 104 7.55 -10.06 6.03
C GLN A 104 8.53 -8.89 5.93
N HIS A 105 9.63 -8.97 6.69
CA HIS A 105 10.73 -8.02 6.52
C HIS A 105 11.42 -8.24 5.17
N VAL A 106 11.63 -7.17 4.40
CA VAL A 106 12.26 -7.23 3.08
C VAL A 106 13.34 -6.17 2.92
N GLU A 107 14.38 -6.51 2.17
CA GLU A 107 15.26 -5.56 1.49
C GLU A 107 14.78 -5.41 0.04
N SER A 108 14.91 -4.21 -0.53
CA SER A 108 14.54 -3.97 -1.93
C SER A 108 15.44 -2.91 -2.55
N ASP A 109 15.87 -3.17 -3.77
CA ASP A 109 16.49 -2.20 -4.68
C ASP A 109 15.45 -1.23 -5.29
N THR A 110 14.17 -1.57 -5.20
CA THR A 110 13.01 -0.76 -5.66
C THR A 110 12.10 -0.35 -4.49
N PRO A 111 12.60 0.36 -3.46
CA PRO A 111 11.85 0.60 -2.22
C PRO A 111 10.55 1.40 -2.43
N ALA A 112 10.47 2.30 -3.43
CA ALA A 112 9.22 2.98 -3.75
C ALA A 112 8.11 2.02 -4.20
N ILE A 113 8.46 1.00 -4.99
CA ILE A 113 7.50 -0.03 -5.44
C ILE A 113 6.98 -0.77 -4.22
N CYS A 114 7.85 -1.19 -3.30
CA CYS A 114 7.46 -1.87 -2.06
C CYS A 114 6.54 -1.01 -1.19
N ILE A 115 6.86 0.27 -1.01
CA ILE A 115 6.06 1.22 -0.21
C ILE A 115 4.67 1.40 -0.83
N VAL A 116 4.59 1.65 -2.13
CA VAL A 116 3.32 1.92 -2.83
C VAL A 116 2.49 0.65 -2.88
N ARG A 117 3.12 -0.51 -3.11
CA ARG A 117 2.46 -1.81 -3.05
C ARG A 117 1.84 -2.03 -1.67
N SER A 118 2.59 -1.81 -0.60
CA SER A 118 2.10 -1.94 0.77
C SER A 118 0.91 -1.02 1.08
N LEU A 119 0.95 0.22 0.59
CA LEU A 119 -0.19 1.15 0.68
C LEU A 119 -1.43 0.59 -0.04
N LEU A 120 -1.28 0.11 -1.27
CA LEU A 120 -2.38 -0.47 -2.04
C LEU A 120 -2.96 -1.71 -1.37
N PHE A 121 -2.11 -2.60 -0.83
CA PHE A 121 -2.56 -3.78 -0.08
C PHE A 121 -3.34 -3.41 1.17
N THR A 122 -2.85 -2.43 1.92
CA THR A 122 -3.52 -1.96 3.13
C THR A 122 -4.88 -1.34 2.80
N TYR A 123 -4.95 -0.59 1.70
CA TYR A 123 -6.22 -0.04 1.22
C TYR A 123 -7.17 -1.14 0.71
N TRP A 124 -6.66 -2.12 -0.03
CA TRP A 124 -7.44 -3.28 -0.48
C TRP A 124 -8.05 -4.06 0.70
N GLN A 125 -7.27 -4.35 1.74
CA GLN A 125 -7.77 -4.96 2.98
C GLN A 125 -8.85 -4.09 3.64
N PHE A 126 -8.65 -2.77 3.70
CA PHE A 126 -9.64 -1.84 4.24
C PHE A 126 -10.96 -1.87 3.45
N LEU A 127 -10.92 -1.91 2.12
CA LEU A 127 -12.11 -2.04 1.28
C LEU A 127 -12.85 -3.36 1.55
N TYR A 128 -12.10 -4.45 1.68
CA TYR A 128 -12.67 -5.76 2.02
C TYR A 128 -13.36 -5.72 3.39
N LEU A 129 -12.71 -5.12 4.40
CA LEU A 129 -13.30 -4.93 5.73
C LEU A 129 -14.60 -4.12 5.66
N CYS A 130 -14.64 -3.05 4.87
CA CYS A 130 -15.86 -2.25 4.67
C CYS A 130 -16.97 -3.06 4.01
N GLN A 131 -16.63 -3.84 2.97
CA GLN A 131 -17.59 -4.69 2.27
C GLN A 131 -18.18 -5.78 3.19
N GLN A 132 -17.37 -6.41 4.04
CA GLN A 132 -17.81 -7.45 4.96
C GLN A 132 -18.58 -6.89 6.17
N ASN A 133 -18.41 -5.60 6.48
CA ASN A 133 -18.99 -4.97 7.66
C ASN A 133 -19.78 -3.70 7.28
N PRO A 134 -20.99 -3.84 6.70
CA PRO A 134 -21.78 -2.69 6.22
C PRO A 134 -22.27 -1.74 7.34
N ASN A 135 -22.11 -2.12 8.61
CA ASN A 135 -22.52 -1.35 9.78
C ASN A 135 -21.38 -0.52 10.40
N LEU A 136 -20.20 -0.45 9.76
CA LEU A 136 -19.13 0.43 10.22
C LEU A 136 -19.60 1.89 10.23
N ASP A 137 -19.11 2.67 11.19
CA ASP A 137 -19.41 4.10 11.26
C ASP A 137 -18.92 4.80 9.98
N PRO A 138 -19.82 5.40 9.18
CA PRO A 138 -19.45 6.06 7.94
C PRO A 138 -18.40 7.16 8.14
N ASN A 139 -18.41 7.85 9.28
CA ASN A 139 -17.43 8.90 9.55
C ASN A 139 -16.02 8.34 9.71
N HIS A 140 -15.87 7.18 10.36
CA HIS A 140 -14.58 6.51 10.50
C HIS A 140 -14.09 5.97 9.16
N VAL A 141 -15.00 5.42 8.34
CA VAL A 141 -14.67 5.00 6.96
C VAL A 141 -14.15 6.19 6.15
N THR A 142 -14.87 7.32 6.18
CA THR A 142 -14.44 8.55 5.49
C THR A 142 -13.09 9.07 5.99
N GLN A 143 -12.87 9.14 7.30
CA GLN A 143 -11.60 9.60 7.87
C GLN A 143 -10.44 8.69 7.48
N GLN A 144 -10.65 7.37 7.51
CA GLN A 144 -9.63 6.41 7.10
C GLN A 144 -9.30 6.55 5.61
N THR A 145 -10.31 6.70 4.74
CA THR A 145 -10.13 6.97 3.30
C THR A 145 -9.35 8.26 3.04
N GLN A 146 -9.62 9.34 3.79
CA GLN A 146 -8.84 10.58 3.72
C GLN A 146 -7.38 10.37 4.14
N GLY A 147 -7.12 9.50 5.12
CA GLY A 147 -5.77 9.12 5.51
C GLY A 147 -5.00 8.47 4.34
N PHE A 148 -5.63 7.55 3.62
CA PHE A 148 -5.01 6.92 2.44
C PHE A 148 -4.69 7.92 1.32
N GLU A 149 -5.61 8.86 1.05
CA GLU A 149 -5.40 9.94 0.09
C GLU A 149 -4.22 10.84 0.49
N ALA A 150 -4.15 11.24 1.77
CA ALA A 150 -3.06 12.07 2.29
C ALA A 150 -1.70 11.36 2.15
N ILE A 151 -1.65 10.06 2.42
CA ILE A 151 -0.43 9.25 2.23
C ILE A 151 -0.07 9.17 0.74
N ALA A 152 -1.03 8.96 -0.16
CA ALA A 152 -0.76 8.92 -1.59
C ALA A 152 -0.13 10.24 -2.09
N HIS A 153 -0.68 11.39 -1.71
CA HIS A 153 -0.11 12.70 -2.04
C HIS A 153 1.25 12.95 -1.37
N LEU A 154 1.48 12.44 -0.16
CA LEU A 154 2.79 12.50 0.48
C LEU A 154 3.82 11.70 -0.34
N LEU A 155 3.48 10.50 -0.80
CA LEU A 155 4.37 9.68 -1.61
C LEU A 155 4.69 10.32 -2.96
N ILE A 156 3.68 10.91 -3.64
CA ILE A 156 3.90 11.66 -4.90
C ILE A 156 4.98 12.74 -4.70
N ARG A 157 4.86 13.52 -3.62
CA ARG A 157 5.82 14.58 -3.29
C ARG A 157 7.18 14.03 -2.90
N THR A 158 7.21 13.02 -2.02
CA THR A 158 8.45 12.43 -1.49
C THR A 158 9.28 11.79 -2.60
N PHE A 159 8.62 11.16 -3.58
CA PHE A 159 9.25 10.53 -4.72
C PHE A 159 9.51 11.50 -5.89
N ASN A 160 9.26 12.80 -5.71
CA ASN A 160 9.41 13.84 -6.73
C ASN A 160 8.70 13.50 -8.05
N LEU A 161 7.49 12.93 -7.94
CA LEU A 161 6.68 12.47 -9.08
C LEU A 161 5.80 13.57 -9.67
N ASN A 162 6.15 14.84 -9.42
CA ASN A 162 5.36 15.99 -9.84
C ASN A 162 5.14 15.93 -11.36
N ASN A 163 3.93 15.54 -11.73
CA ASN A 163 3.42 15.53 -13.08
C ASN A 163 2.56 16.81 -13.22
N PRO A 164 2.72 17.63 -14.26
CA PRO A 164 1.93 18.88 -14.43
C PRO A 164 0.41 18.70 -14.59
N GLU A 165 -0.12 17.49 -14.47
CA GLU A 165 -1.56 17.18 -14.56
C GLU A 165 -2.26 17.07 -13.19
N PHE A 166 -1.58 17.45 -12.10
CA PHE A 166 -2.15 17.63 -10.75
C PHE A 166 -1.90 19.04 -10.21
#